data_AF-A0A0S4VDA5-F1
#
_entry.id   AF-A0A0S4VDA5-F1
#
_cell.length_a   1.000
_cell.length_b   1.000
_cell.length_c   1.000
_cell.angle_alpha   90.00
_cell.angle_beta   90.00
_cell.angle_gamma   90.00
#
_symmetry.space_group_name_H-M   'P 1'
#
loop_
_entity.id
_entity.type
_entity.pdbx_description
1 polymer ?
#
loop_
_entity_poly.entity_id
_entity_poly.type
_entity_poly.pdbx_seq_one_letter_code
_entity_poly.pdbx_strand_id
1 'polypeptide(L)'
;MPVPTAPAALLNLESFQWFLYDCAGEPDFTSRVMQEIDKHYSLGTIERLFYRFVIVPATQKAFLKQKQQYAWQKLRPEQGPGRTDTFNPTKIVIFGFPDDSTIGTVDLPQIWNQKPRESMYLHWDGNNNDIHERNYAAAMAVGATPQSVLPAEFKRVTDWLLDHQPPKWPFGELDPVRVRRGENLWQAHCANCHAFGKAATGQVTVRLDQLGTDPDRLNSFTVGLVSKFHQFKSAPFDFGAYRKTQSYSNTPTDGIWLRAPYLHNGSVPTLWDLLQKPEHRPKVFYRGSSVFDREHVGFVTAGPETKGGGTFKFDTGLPGNRNTGHAYGTDLTDSEKWDLIEYMKTL
;
A
#
# COMPACT_ATOMS: atom_id res chain seq x y z
N MET A 1 0.11 2.99 19.47
CA MET A 1 1.43 2.44 19.10
C MET A 1 1.36 1.94 17.67
N PRO A 2 2.41 2.08 16.86
CA PRO A 2 2.45 1.45 15.54
C PRO A 2 2.31 -0.07 15.68
N VAL A 3 1.48 -0.67 14.82
CA VAL A 3 1.32 -2.13 14.74
C VAL A 3 2.22 -2.64 13.62
N PRO A 4 3.25 -3.46 13.91
CA PRO A 4 4.09 -4.03 12.88
C PRO A 4 3.24 -4.77 11.85
N THR A 5 3.63 -4.72 10.57
CA THR A 5 2.98 -5.42 9.43
C THR A 5 1.57 -4.97 9.04
N ALA A 6 0.95 -4.05 9.78
CA ALA A 6 -0.28 -3.38 9.37
C ALA A 6 -0.03 -2.43 8.19
N PRO A 7 -1.07 -2.07 7.40
CA PRO A 7 -0.99 -0.97 6.45
C PRO A 7 -0.40 0.29 7.07
N ALA A 8 0.54 0.93 6.38
CA ALA A 8 1.23 2.11 6.88
C ALA A 8 0.39 3.40 6.67
N ALA A 9 -0.82 3.45 7.23
CA ALA A 9 -1.83 4.49 6.98
C ALA A 9 -1.38 5.94 7.27
N LEU A 10 -0.33 6.13 8.07
CA LEU A 10 0.23 7.44 8.42
C LEU A 10 1.44 7.84 7.56
N LEU A 11 2.03 6.91 6.81
CA LEU A 11 3.22 7.18 6.01
C LEU A 11 2.83 7.92 4.72
N ASN A 12 3.28 9.16 4.58
CA ASN A 12 3.19 9.90 3.33
C ASN A 12 4.54 9.83 2.59
N LEU A 13 4.72 8.76 1.81
CA LEU A 13 5.99 8.46 1.16
C LEU A 13 6.35 9.51 0.10
N GLU A 14 5.36 9.96 -0.69
CA GLU A 14 5.56 10.99 -1.71
C GLU A 14 5.97 12.32 -1.08
N SER A 15 5.30 12.77 -0.01
CA SER A 15 5.69 14.02 0.65
C SER A 15 7.08 13.93 1.28
N PHE A 16 7.43 12.79 1.90
CA PHE A 16 8.78 12.57 2.42
C PHE A 16 9.84 12.60 1.31
N GLN A 17 9.57 11.95 0.18
CA GLN A 17 10.44 11.96 -1.00
C GLN A 17 10.66 13.38 -1.52
N TRP A 18 9.60 14.16 -1.72
CA TRP A 18 9.69 15.53 -2.22
C TRP A 18 10.37 16.48 -1.22
N PHE A 19 10.16 16.29 0.08
CA PHE A 19 10.90 17.02 1.12
C PHE A 19 12.42 16.83 0.95
N LEU A 20 12.89 15.59 0.76
CA LEU A 20 14.32 15.33 0.53
C LEU A 20 14.84 16.02 -0.74
N TYR A 21 14.04 16.05 -1.81
CA TYR A 21 14.38 16.73 -3.06
C TYR A 21 14.42 18.25 -2.95
N ASP A 22 13.57 18.82 -2.10
CA ASP A 22 13.56 20.26 -1.84
C ASP A 22 14.75 20.65 -0.96
N CYS A 23 15.04 19.89 0.10
CA CYS A 23 16.27 20.08 0.88
C CYS A 23 17.53 20.02 0.01
N ALA A 24 17.62 19.05 -0.91
CA ALA A 24 18.76 18.94 -1.83
C ALA A 24 18.88 20.13 -2.82
N GLY A 25 17.79 20.85 -3.05
CA GLY A 25 17.76 22.06 -3.90
C GLY A 25 18.31 23.31 -3.23
N GLU A 26 18.47 23.30 -1.90
CA GLU A 26 18.95 24.47 -1.16
C GLU A 26 20.45 24.72 -1.39
N PRO A 27 20.87 25.99 -1.53
CA PRO A 27 22.27 26.35 -1.78
C PRO A 27 23.19 25.98 -0.61
N ASP A 28 22.64 25.86 0.60
CA ASP A 28 23.38 25.55 1.82
C ASP A 28 23.29 24.07 2.24
N PHE A 29 22.69 23.19 1.42
CA PHE A 29 22.49 21.75 1.71
C PHE A 29 23.74 21.08 2.27
N THR A 30 24.88 21.25 1.59
CA THR A 30 26.14 20.62 2.02
C THR A 30 26.56 21.09 3.41
N SER A 31 26.41 22.39 3.69
CA SER A 31 26.79 22.94 4.99
C SER A 31 25.87 22.45 6.11
N ARG A 32 24.55 22.39 5.87
CA ARG A 32 23.57 21.89 6.84
C ARG A 32 23.75 20.41 7.16
N VAL A 33 23.94 19.59 6.13
CA VAL A 33 24.17 18.14 6.31
C VAL A 33 25.45 17.90 7.09
N MET A 34 26.54 18.62 6.78
CA MET A 34 27.79 18.51 7.55
C MET A 34 27.61 18.93 9.01
N GLN A 35 26.83 20.00 9.28
CA GLN A 35 26.54 20.42 10.65
C GLN A 35 25.77 19.35 11.44
N GLU A 36 24.81 18.65 10.82
CA GLU A 36 24.10 17.55 11.50
C GLU A 36 25.01 16.33 11.69
N ILE A 37 25.84 15.98 10.71
CA ILE A 37 26.83 14.89 10.85
C ILE A 37 27.75 15.16 12.05
N ASP A 38 28.26 16.39 12.18
CA ASP A 38 29.16 16.78 13.27
C ASP A 38 28.52 16.70 14.67
N LYS A 39 27.19 16.77 14.78
CA LYS A 39 26.49 16.60 16.06
C LYS A 39 26.43 15.15 16.52
N HIS A 40 26.47 14.21 15.59
CA HIS A 40 26.28 12.78 15.85
C HIS A 40 27.56 11.96 15.73
N TYR A 41 28.55 12.46 14.98
CA TYR A 41 29.78 11.75 14.66
C TYR A 41 31.01 12.66 14.79
N SER A 42 32.05 12.14 15.42
CA SER A 42 33.35 12.79 15.51
C SER A 42 34.24 12.36 14.35
N LEU A 43 34.07 13.00 13.18
CA LEU A 43 34.87 12.68 11.99
C LEU A 43 36.31 13.18 12.12
N GLY A 44 37.27 12.37 11.68
CA GLY A 44 38.66 12.83 11.52
C GLY A 44 38.79 13.89 10.42
N THR A 45 39.91 14.64 10.37
CA THR A 45 40.09 15.73 9.39
C THR A 45 39.94 15.28 7.94
N ILE A 46 40.58 14.17 7.56
CA ILE A 46 40.52 13.64 6.18
C ILE A 46 39.09 13.18 5.85
N GLU A 47 38.47 12.46 6.79
CA GLU A 47 37.10 11.97 6.64
C GLU A 47 36.11 13.13 6.47
N ARG A 48 36.23 14.16 7.32
CA ARG A 48 35.41 15.39 7.23
C ARG A 48 35.54 16.05 5.86
N LEU A 49 36.76 16.16 5.31
CA LEU A 49 36.98 16.70 3.97
C LEU A 49 36.32 15.81 2.90
N PHE A 50 36.46 14.49 3.02
CA PHE A 50 35.85 13.54 2.09
C PHE A 50 34.32 13.61 2.11
N TYR A 51 33.69 13.67 3.29
CA TYR A 51 32.25 13.87 3.42
C TYR A 51 31.80 15.20 2.80
N ARG A 52 32.49 16.29 3.14
CA ARG A 52 32.13 17.65 2.70
C ARG A 52 32.25 17.84 1.19
N PHE A 53 33.29 17.29 0.57
CA PHE A 53 33.62 17.58 -0.83
C PHE A 53 33.26 16.45 -1.80
N VAL A 54 33.01 15.23 -1.31
CA VAL A 54 32.70 14.07 -2.16
C VAL A 54 31.34 13.49 -1.83
N ILE A 55 31.15 12.96 -0.61
CA ILE A 55 29.94 12.18 -0.28
C ILE A 55 28.68 13.05 -0.29
N VAL A 56 28.66 14.15 0.46
CA VAL A 56 27.47 15.00 0.56
C VAL A 56 27.11 15.65 -0.78
N PRO A 57 28.06 16.21 -1.57
CA PRO A 57 27.76 16.70 -2.91
C PRO A 57 27.29 15.61 -3.88
N ALA A 58 27.84 14.39 -3.81
CA ALA A 58 27.37 13.27 -4.63
C ALA A 58 25.93 12.88 -4.29
N THR A 59 25.59 12.83 -2.99
CA THR A 59 24.22 12.61 -2.52
C THR A 59 23.27 13.73 -2.97
N GLN A 60 23.69 14.99 -2.88
CA GLN A 60 22.90 16.13 -3.37
C GLN A 60 22.59 15.98 -4.86
N LYS A 61 23.62 15.69 -5.67
CA LYS A 61 23.47 15.46 -7.11
C LYS A 61 22.54 14.28 -7.42
N ALA A 62 22.61 13.20 -6.64
CA ALA A 62 21.72 12.05 -6.79
C ALA A 62 20.25 12.42 -6.51
N PHE A 63 19.98 13.16 -5.42
CA PHE A 63 18.63 13.65 -5.13
C PHE A 63 18.09 14.59 -6.22
N LEU A 64 18.90 15.51 -6.73
CA LEU A 64 18.49 16.41 -7.81
C LEU A 64 18.21 15.67 -9.12
N LYS A 65 18.98 14.62 -9.43
CA LYS A 65 18.71 13.75 -10.58
C LYS A 65 17.38 13.01 -10.39
N GLN A 66 17.15 12.44 -9.20
CA GLN A 66 15.88 11.76 -8.92
C GLN A 66 14.70 12.74 -8.97
N LYS A 67 14.83 13.97 -8.45
CA LYS A 67 13.81 15.02 -8.55
C LYS A 67 13.32 15.20 -9.99
N GLN A 68 14.23 15.21 -10.96
CA GLN A 68 13.90 15.29 -12.37
C GLN A 68 13.23 14.00 -12.88
N GLN A 69 13.75 12.82 -12.50
CA GLN A 69 13.19 11.52 -12.91
C GLN A 69 11.78 11.26 -12.38
N TYR A 70 11.42 11.85 -11.23
CA TYR A 70 10.13 11.70 -10.57
C TYR A 70 9.16 12.86 -10.83
N ALA A 71 9.53 13.84 -11.67
CA ALA A 71 8.68 15.00 -11.97
C ALA A 71 7.29 14.62 -12.52
N TRP A 72 7.15 13.44 -13.14
CA TRP A 72 5.87 12.90 -13.61
C TRP A 72 4.83 12.73 -12.48
N GLN A 73 5.24 12.54 -11.23
CA GLN A 73 4.33 12.43 -10.08
C GLN A 73 3.48 13.69 -9.92
N LYS A 74 4.04 14.88 -10.21
CA LYS A 74 3.33 16.17 -10.14
C LYS A 74 2.22 16.31 -11.20
N LEU A 75 2.17 15.40 -12.17
CA LEU A 75 1.15 15.34 -13.22
C LEU A 75 0.03 14.33 -12.89
N ARG A 76 0.04 13.74 -11.69
CA ARG A 76 -0.98 12.82 -11.19
C ARG A 76 -1.59 13.35 -9.89
N PRO A 77 -2.75 12.83 -9.48
CA PRO A 77 -3.26 13.08 -8.13
C PRO A 77 -2.22 12.68 -7.07
N GLU A 78 -2.08 13.52 -6.04
CA GLU A 78 -1.19 13.22 -4.92
C GLU A 78 -1.56 11.89 -4.26
N GLN A 79 -0.55 11.11 -3.92
CA GLN A 79 -0.73 9.75 -3.41
C GLN A 79 -1.34 9.79 -2.00
N GLY A 80 -0.83 10.70 -1.16
CA GLY A 80 -1.28 10.91 0.20
C GLY A 80 -0.86 9.80 1.18
N PRO A 81 -1.23 9.92 2.47
CA PRO A 81 -0.84 8.98 3.52
C PRO A 81 -1.36 7.56 3.26
N GLY A 82 -0.50 6.55 3.44
CA GLY A 82 -0.80 5.13 3.32
C GLY A 82 -0.86 4.60 1.90
N ARG A 83 -0.48 5.40 0.89
CA ARG A 83 -0.55 5.01 -0.52
C ARG A 83 0.79 5.19 -1.21
N THR A 84 0.98 4.42 -2.29
CA THR A 84 2.14 4.56 -3.17
C THR A 84 1.80 4.20 -4.62
N ASP A 85 2.44 4.84 -5.60
CA ASP A 85 2.45 4.36 -6.99
C ASP A 85 3.39 3.17 -7.13
N THR A 86 2.82 2.01 -7.43
CA THR A 86 3.54 0.73 -7.31
C THR A 86 4.37 0.33 -8.52
N PHE A 87 4.07 0.87 -9.71
CA PHE A 87 4.71 0.37 -10.94
C PHE A 87 5.21 1.46 -11.88
N ASN A 88 4.72 2.69 -11.81
CA ASN A 88 5.29 3.77 -12.62
C ASN A 88 6.76 4.06 -12.29
N PRO A 89 7.22 4.03 -11.01
CA PRO A 89 8.65 4.12 -10.70
C PRO A 89 9.47 3.04 -11.42
N THR A 90 9.04 1.78 -11.37
CA THR A 90 9.72 0.67 -12.04
C THR A 90 9.68 0.82 -13.57
N LYS A 91 8.53 1.17 -14.16
CA LYS A 91 8.40 1.39 -15.60
C LYS A 91 9.37 2.48 -16.09
N ILE A 92 9.32 3.65 -15.48
CA ILE A 92 9.99 4.85 -15.98
C ILE A 92 11.47 4.84 -15.58
N VAL A 93 11.78 4.59 -14.30
CA VAL A 93 13.13 4.78 -13.75
C VAL A 93 14.01 3.56 -14.00
N ILE A 94 13.45 2.35 -13.97
CA ILE A 94 14.22 1.10 -14.04
C ILE A 94 14.22 0.53 -15.46
N PHE A 95 13.04 0.40 -16.06
CA PHE A 95 12.92 -0.18 -17.40
C PHE A 95 12.91 0.84 -18.54
N GLY A 96 12.93 2.14 -18.24
CA GLY A 96 13.04 3.21 -19.23
C GLY A 96 11.84 3.33 -20.17
N PHE A 97 10.65 2.95 -19.72
CA PHE A 97 9.43 3.21 -20.48
C PHE A 97 9.18 4.74 -20.57
N PRO A 98 8.58 5.21 -21.67
CA PRO A 98 8.02 6.55 -21.71
C PRO A 98 6.91 6.69 -20.65
N ASP A 99 6.68 7.92 -20.19
CA ASP A 99 5.50 8.20 -19.36
C ASP A 99 4.23 8.00 -20.20
N ASP A 100 3.43 7.01 -19.83
CA ASP A 100 2.18 6.62 -20.48
C ASP A 100 0.94 7.26 -19.85
N SER A 101 1.13 8.23 -18.95
CA SER A 101 0.04 8.93 -18.25
C SER A 101 -0.80 8.07 -17.29
N THR A 102 -0.42 6.82 -17.06
CA THR A 102 -1.17 5.93 -16.16
C THR A 102 -0.96 6.28 -14.68
N ILE A 103 -1.85 5.79 -13.82
CA ILE A 103 -1.80 5.97 -12.36
C ILE A 103 -1.70 4.59 -11.70
N GLY A 104 -0.63 4.34 -10.95
CA GLY A 104 -0.39 3.09 -10.23
C GLY A 104 -0.65 3.17 -8.74
N THR A 105 -1.28 4.25 -8.27
CA THR A 105 -1.43 4.57 -6.85
C THR A 105 -2.44 3.66 -6.15
N VAL A 106 -1.97 2.93 -5.14
CA VAL A 106 -2.74 2.00 -4.31
C VAL A 106 -2.49 2.23 -2.83
N ASP A 107 -3.38 1.70 -2.01
CA ASP A 107 -3.14 1.55 -0.57
C ASP A 107 -2.04 0.52 -0.30
N LEU A 108 -1.22 0.77 0.71
CA LEU A 108 -0.20 -0.16 1.16
C LEU A 108 -0.87 -1.34 1.86
N PRO A 109 -0.71 -2.59 1.37
CA PRO A 109 -1.39 -3.73 1.97
C PRO A 109 -0.74 -4.12 3.30
N GLN A 110 -1.49 -4.90 4.09
CA GLN A 110 -0.96 -5.65 5.21
C GLN A 110 0.06 -6.70 4.73
N ILE A 111 1.08 -6.98 5.54
CA ILE A 111 2.13 -7.95 5.23
C ILE A 111 2.23 -9.10 6.24
N TRP A 112 1.26 -9.25 7.14
CA TRP A 112 1.11 -10.43 8.02
C TRP A 112 0.56 -11.65 7.26
N ASN A 113 0.57 -12.82 7.91
CA ASN A 113 0.05 -14.11 7.42
C ASN A 113 0.50 -14.42 5.99
N GLN A 114 1.80 -14.37 5.71
CA GLN A 114 2.28 -14.61 4.34
C GLN A 114 2.29 -16.10 3.98
N LYS A 115 2.41 -17.01 4.95
CA LYS A 115 2.43 -18.46 4.71
C LYS A 115 1.19 -18.96 3.96
N PRO A 116 -0.05 -18.68 4.39
CA PRO A 116 -1.23 -19.13 3.65
C PRO A 116 -1.43 -18.39 2.30
N ARG A 117 -0.62 -17.37 1.99
CA ARG A 117 -0.66 -16.64 0.72
C ARG A 117 0.31 -17.19 -0.33
N GLU A 118 1.17 -18.15 0.01
CA GLU A 118 2.08 -18.79 -0.94
C GLU A 118 1.34 -19.51 -2.08
N SER A 119 0.09 -19.91 -1.88
CA SER A 119 -0.77 -20.56 -2.90
C SER A 119 -1.68 -19.58 -3.66
N MET A 120 -1.47 -18.27 -3.52
CA MET A 120 -2.37 -17.22 -4.04
C MET A 120 -1.69 -16.36 -5.10
N TYR A 121 -2.49 -15.63 -5.87
CA TYR A 121 -2.01 -14.48 -6.60
C TYR A 121 -1.94 -13.24 -5.69
N LEU A 122 -0.75 -12.67 -5.66
CA LEU A 122 -0.27 -11.57 -4.84
C LEU A 122 -0.45 -10.22 -5.54
N HIS A 123 -0.21 -9.14 -4.80
CA HIS A 123 -0.60 -7.77 -5.14
C HIS A 123 -2.12 -7.59 -5.33
N TRP A 124 -2.56 -6.34 -5.41
CA TRP A 124 -3.96 -6.00 -5.57
C TRP A 124 -4.60 -6.60 -6.83
N ASP A 125 -3.85 -6.65 -7.94
CA ASP A 125 -4.30 -7.12 -9.24
C ASP A 125 -4.02 -8.61 -9.51
N GLY A 126 -3.47 -9.35 -8.53
CA GLY A 126 -3.19 -10.78 -8.71
C GLY A 126 -2.16 -11.07 -9.80
N ASN A 127 -1.17 -10.17 -9.92
CA ASN A 127 -0.26 -10.13 -11.06
C ASN A 127 1.01 -10.96 -10.87
N ASN A 128 1.22 -11.60 -9.71
CA ASN A 128 2.36 -12.46 -9.43
C ASN A 128 1.94 -13.52 -8.39
N ASN A 129 2.43 -14.75 -8.46
CA ASN A 129 2.13 -15.83 -7.50
C ASN A 129 3.38 -16.43 -6.83
N ASP A 130 4.49 -15.70 -6.85
CA ASP A 130 5.73 -16.08 -6.20
C ASP A 130 6.14 -15.01 -5.17
N ILE A 131 6.19 -15.40 -3.90
CA ILE A 131 6.47 -14.47 -2.80
C ILE A 131 7.90 -13.93 -2.85
N HIS A 132 8.87 -14.73 -3.33
CA HIS A 132 10.25 -14.32 -3.45
C HIS A 132 10.39 -13.27 -4.54
N GLU A 133 9.83 -13.53 -5.72
CA GLU A 133 9.82 -12.57 -6.83
C GLU A 133 9.15 -11.26 -6.41
N ARG A 134 7.98 -11.35 -5.77
CA ARG A 134 7.23 -10.19 -5.29
C ARG A 134 8.07 -9.33 -4.33
N ASN A 135 8.73 -9.94 -3.35
CA ASN A 135 9.52 -9.22 -2.35
C ASN A 135 10.73 -8.52 -2.98
N TYR A 136 11.45 -9.18 -3.89
CA TYR A 136 12.57 -8.57 -4.58
C TYR A 136 12.13 -7.48 -5.58
N ALA A 137 11.01 -7.66 -6.26
CA ALA A 137 10.46 -6.64 -7.15
C ALA A 137 10.03 -5.37 -6.38
N ALA A 138 9.45 -5.53 -5.18
CA ALA A 138 9.13 -4.40 -4.31
C ALA A 138 10.40 -3.65 -3.86
N ALA A 139 11.47 -4.37 -3.54
CA ALA A 139 12.77 -3.76 -3.22
C ALA A 139 13.37 -3.01 -4.41
N MET A 140 13.31 -3.61 -5.60
CA MET A 140 13.74 -2.99 -6.84
C MET A 140 12.98 -1.68 -7.10
N ALA A 141 11.65 -1.69 -6.91
CA ALA A 141 10.80 -0.50 -7.10
C ALA A 141 11.20 0.69 -6.21
N VAL A 142 11.76 0.44 -5.02
CA VAL A 142 12.27 1.48 -4.10
C VAL A 142 13.76 1.78 -4.28
N GLY A 143 14.39 1.25 -5.33
CA GLY A 143 15.75 1.58 -5.75
C GLY A 143 16.84 0.58 -5.40
N ALA A 144 16.50 -0.61 -4.87
CA ALA A 144 17.48 -1.66 -4.64
C ALA A 144 18.00 -2.22 -5.98
N THR A 145 19.31 -2.48 -6.06
CA THR A 145 19.97 -3.14 -7.20
C THR A 145 20.36 -4.55 -6.82
N PRO A 146 20.62 -5.46 -7.78
CA PRO A 146 21.09 -6.81 -7.47
C PRO A 146 22.33 -6.84 -6.54
N GLN A 147 23.17 -5.80 -6.60
CA GLN A 147 24.37 -5.67 -5.78
C GLN A 147 24.12 -5.03 -4.40
N SER A 148 23.03 -4.26 -4.23
CA SER A 148 22.74 -3.58 -2.96
C SER A 148 21.87 -4.42 -2.02
N VAL A 149 21.19 -5.46 -2.55
CA VAL A 149 20.28 -6.28 -1.76
C VAL A 149 21.09 -7.23 -0.89
N LEU A 150 20.61 -7.45 0.34
CA LEU A 150 21.22 -8.37 1.31
C LEU A 150 20.34 -9.62 1.43
N PRO A 151 20.62 -10.73 0.72
CA PRO A 151 19.71 -11.88 0.64
C PRO A 151 19.39 -12.51 2.00
N ALA A 152 20.37 -12.57 2.90
CA ALA A 152 20.18 -13.12 4.26
C ALA A 152 19.18 -12.27 5.07
N GLU A 153 19.26 -10.94 4.94
CA GLU A 153 18.37 -10.00 5.63
C GLU A 153 16.95 -10.06 5.04
N PHE A 154 16.85 -10.17 3.71
CA PHE A 154 15.57 -10.38 3.01
C PHE A 154 14.90 -11.68 3.46
N LYS A 155 15.68 -12.77 3.55
CA LYS A 155 15.18 -14.05 4.03
C LYS A 155 14.70 -13.94 5.47
N ARG A 156 15.48 -13.31 6.37
CA ARG A 156 15.10 -13.14 7.79
C ARG A 156 13.75 -12.43 7.94
N VAL A 157 13.56 -11.31 7.22
CA VAL A 157 12.29 -10.57 7.27
C VAL A 157 11.16 -11.36 6.62
N THR A 158 11.41 -12.01 5.48
CA THR A 158 10.41 -12.84 4.78
C THR A 158 9.93 -13.99 5.68
N ASP A 159 10.86 -14.73 6.29
CA ASP A 159 10.57 -15.84 7.21
C ASP A 159 9.72 -15.38 8.39
N TRP A 160 10.03 -14.21 8.98
CA TRP A 160 9.23 -13.66 10.08
C TRP A 160 7.80 -13.32 9.64
N LEU A 161 7.60 -12.80 8.44
CA LEU A 161 6.28 -12.45 7.90
C LEU A 161 5.41 -13.67 7.53
N LEU A 162 6.01 -14.85 7.34
CA LEU A 162 5.27 -16.07 7.00
C LEU A 162 4.18 -16.36 8.05
N ASP A 163 4.56 -16.35 9.33
CA ASP A 163 3.68 -16.78 10.41
C ASP A 163 3.28 -15.63 11.35
N HIS A 164 3.77 -14.41 11.15
CA HIS A 164 3.34 -13.26 11.94
C HIS A 164 1.86 -12.95 11.69
N GLN A 165 1.05 -12.89 12.74
CA GLN A 165 -0.40 -12.71 12.67
C GLN A 165 -0.82 -11.27 13.00
N PRO A 166 -1.97 -10.80 12.48
CA PRO A 166 -2.55 -9.54 12.94
C PRO A 166 -2.88 -9.59 14.42
N PRO A 167 -2.86 -8.44 15.13
CA PRO A 167 -3.37 -8.38 16.49
C PRO A 167 -4.88 -8.61 16.52
N LYS A 168 -5.34 -9.23 17.61
CA LYS A 168 -6.77 -9.30 17.94
C LYS A 168 -7.30 -7.89 18.25
N TRP A 169 -8.61 -7.72 18.12
CA TRP A 169 -9.33 -6.51 18.52
C TRP A 169 -8.97 -6.09 19.96
N PRO A 170 -8.36 -4.90 20.17
CA PRO A 170 -7.83 -4.50 21.47
C PRO A 170 -8.79 -3.62 22.29
N PHE A 171 -9.99 -3.32 21.78
CA PHE A 171 -10.86 -2.27 22.35
C PHE A 171 -11.95 -2.80 23.30
N GLY A 172 -11.80 -4.02 23.81
CA GLY A 172 -12.74 -4.66 24.74
C GLY A 172 -13.46 -5.85 24.13
N GLU A 173 -14.42 -6.39 24.88
CA GLU A 173 -15.23 -7.53 24.44
C GLU A 173 -16.21 -7.13 23.34
N LEU A 174 -16.46 -8.06 22.42
CA LEU A 174 -17.44 -7.93 21.36
C LEU A 174 -18.75 -8.60 21.79
N ASP A 175 -19.89 -8.15 21.26
CA ASP A 175 -21.17 -8.79 21.55
C ASP A 175 -21.21 -10.20 20.91
N PRO A 176 -21.24 -11.29 21.70
CA PRO A 176 -21.14 -12.64 21.18
C PRO A 176 -22.34 -13.05 20.32
N VAL A 177 -23.51 -12.45 20.57
CA VAL A 177 -24.72 -12.73 19.77
C VAL A 177 -24.60 -12.05 18.41
N ARG A 178 -24.12 -10.80 18.37
CA ARG A 178 -23.83 -10.09 17.11
C ARG A 178 -22.74 -10.78 16.32
N VAL A 179 -21.64 -11.17 16.95
CA VAL A 179 -20.55 -11.93 16.31
C VAL A 179 -21.08 -13.20 15.64
N ARG A 180 -21.91 -13.99 16.33
CA ARG A 180 -22.49 -15.21 15.76
C ARG A 180 -23.41 -14.94 14.57
N ARG A 181 -24.24 -13.89 14.63
CA ARG A 181 -25.09 -13.51 13.49
C ARG A 181 -24.25 -13.00 12.31
N GLY A 182 -23.24 -12.18 12.59
CA GLY A 182 -22.28 -11.68 11.62
C GLY A 182 -21.45 -12.76 10.96
N GLU A 183 -21.06 -13.80 11.70
CA GLU A 183 -20.36 -14.96 11.16
C GLU A 183 -21.20 -15.65 10.09
N ASN A 184 -22.47 -15.91 10.37
CA ASN A 184 -23.38 -16.52 9.38
C ASN A 184 -23.50 -15.67 8.11
N LEU A 185 -23.64 -14.35 8.26
CA LEU A 185 -23.68 -13.42 7.14
C LEU A 185 -22.37 -13.45 6.34
N TRP A 186 -21.22 -13.42 7.03
CA TRP A 186 -19.91 -13.46 6.38
C TRP A 186 -19.70 -14.77 5.63
N GLN A 187 -20.09 -15.91 6.22
CA GLN A 187 -20.02 -17.22 5.56
C GLN A 187 -20.87 -17.27 4.29
N ALA A 188 -22.09 -16.71 4.34
CA ALA A 188 -23.01 -16.70 3.22
C ALA A 188 -22.59 -15.75 2.08
N HIS A 189 -22.04 -14.58 2.41
CA HIS A 189 -21.86 -13.49 1.44
C HIS A 189 -20.40 -13.17 1.10
N CYS A 190 -19.44 -13.52 1.95
CA CYS A 190 -18.06 -13.03 1.86
C CYS A 190 -17.04 -14.16 1.76
N ALA A 191 -17.24 -15.24 2.53
CA ALA A 191 -16.24 -16.27 2.76
C ALA A 191 -15.74 -16.93 1.48
N ASN A 192 -16.61 -17.12 0.47
CA ASN A 192 -16.21 -17.77 -0.77
C ASN A 192 -15.02 -17.07 -1.46
N CYS A 193 -14.95 -15.73 -1.38
CA CYS A 193 -13.87 -14.94 -1.96
C CYS A 193 -12.76 -14.59 -0.94
N HIS A 194 -13.09 -14.51 0.35
CA HIS A 194 -12.21 -13.91 1.36
C HIS A 194 -11.68 -14.88 2.43
N ALA A 195 -12.27 -16.07 2.58
CA ALA A 195 -11.77 -17.04 3.55
C ALA A 195 -10.52 -17.74 3.02
N PHE A 196 -9.49 -17.90 3.85
CA PHE A 196 -8.36 -18.76 3.52
C PHE A 196 -8.84 -20.17 3.13
N GLY A 197 -8.20 -20.75 2.11
CA GLY A 197 -8.50 -22.10 1.62
C GLY A 197 -9.70 -22.23 0.68
N LYS A 198 -10.47 -21.17 0.41
CA LYS A 198 -11.51 -21.20 -0.63
C LYS A 198 -10.91 -21.02 -2.01
N ALA A 199 -11.51 -21.66 -3.01
CA ALA A 199 -11.01 -21.69 -4.38
C ALA A 199 -10.91 -20.31 -5.04
N ALA A 200 -11.78 -19.36 -4.68
CA ALA A 200 -11.75 -18.01 -5.22
C ALA A 200 -10.79 -17.07 -4.47
N THR A 201 -10.29 -17.46 -3.30
CA THR A 201 -9.42 -16.62 -2.48
C THR A 201 -8.03 -16.53 -3.11
N GLY A 202 -7.53 -15.30 -3.24
CA GLY A 202 -6.28 -15.02 -3.94
C GLY A 202 -6.37 -15.18 -5.46
N GLN A 203 -7.57 -15.26 -6.03
CA GLN A 203 -7.80 -15.38 -7.47
C GLN A 203 -8.47 -14.12 -8.03
N VAL A 204 -8.34 -13.92 -9.34
CA VAL A 204 -9.07 -12.89 -10.10
C VAL A 204 -10.29 -13.56 -10.75
N THR A 205 -11.43 -13.54 -10.07
CA THR A 205 -12.60 -14.37 -10.45
C THR A 205 -13.67 -13.65 -11.26
N VAL A 206 -13.66 -12.32 -11.24
CA VAL A 206 -14.62 -11.48 -11.98
C VAL A 206 -13.87 -10.50 -12.87
N ARG A 207 -14.53 -10.02 -13.91
CA ARG A 207 -14.00 -8.92 -14.73
C ARG A 207 -14.17 -7.58 -14.01
N LEU A 208 -13.38 -6.58 -14.41
CA LEU A 208 -13.42 -5.25 -13.81
C LEU A 208 -14.76 -4.53 -13.98
N ASP A 209 -15.46 -4.74 -15.09
CA ASP A 209 -16.81 -4.19 -15.33
C ASP A 209 -17.85 -4.76 -14.35
N GLN A 210 -17.71 -6.03 -13.96
CA GLN A 210 -18.52 -6.65 -12.91
C GLN A 210 -18.12 -6.18 -11.50
N LEU A 211 -16.81 -6.07 -11.23
CA LEU A 211 -16.32 -5.63 -9.91
C LEU A 211 -16.60 -4.15 -9.67
N GLY A 212 -16.51 -3.30 -10.70
CA GLY A 212 -16.87 -1.88 -10.70
C GLY A 212 -15.90 -0.93 -9.96
N THR A 213 -14.78 -1.44 -9.43
CA THR A 213 -13.78 -0.63 -8.72
C THR A 213 -12.91 0.18 -9.67
N ASP A 214 -12.17 1.16 -9.15
CA ASP A 214 -11.26 2.01 -9.92
C ASP A 214 -10.32 1.20 -10.85
N PRO A 215 -10.20 1.55 -12.15
CA PRO A 215 -9.42 0.77 -13.10
C PRO A 215 -7.94 1.15 -13.20
N ASP A 216 -7.51 2.28 -12.63
CA ASP A 216 -6.26 2.91 -13.04
C ASP A 216 -5.03 2.09 -12.61
N ARG A 217 -5.04 1.55 -11.40
CA ARG A 217 -3.99 0.63 -10.95
C ARG A 217 -3.88 -0.59 -11.86
N LEU A 218 -5.00 -1.18 -12.27
CA LEU A 218 -4.98 -2.30 -13.20
C LEU A 218 -4.36 -1.84 -14.53
N ASN A 219 -4.78 -0.70 -15.07
CA ASN A 219 -4.32 -0.19 -16.36
C ASN A 219 -2.83 0.16 -16.40
N SER A 220 -2.25 0.63 -15.28
CA SER A 220 -0.82 0.95 -15.22
C SER A 220 0.10 -0.27 -15.34
N PHE A 221 -0.39 -1.48 -15.03
CA PHE A 221 0.34 -2.74 -15.21
C PHE A 221 0.03 -3.34 -16.59
N THR A 222 1.00 -3.29 -17.51
CA THR A 222 0.81 -3.64 -18.93
C THR A 222 1.46 -4.97 -19.32
N VAL A 223 1.06 -5.54 -20.46
CA VAL A 223 1.73 -6.73 -21.03
C VAL A 223 3.20 -6.44 -21.34
N GLY A 224 3.52 -5.23 -21.83
CA GLY A 224 4.90 -4.82 -22.06
C GLY A 224 5.73 -4.79 -20.78
N LEU A 225 5.15 -4.37 -19.66
CA LEU A 225 5.81 -4.42 -18.35
C LEU A 225 6.07 -5.87 -17.91
N VAL A 226 5.10 -6.77 -18.09
CA VAL A 226 5.30 -8.22 -17.83
C VAL A 226 6.49 -8.75 -18.65
N SER A 227 6.55 -8.43 -19.95
CA SER A 227 7.67 -8.85 -20.80
C SER A 227 9.02 -8.36 -20.28
N LYS A 228 9.09 -7.14 -19.73
CA LYS A 228 10.33 -6.58 -19.16
C LYS A 228 10.74 -7.23 -17.85
N PHE A 229 9.79 -7.55 -16.97
CA PHE A 229 10.07 -8.37 -15.80
C PHE A 229 10.66 -9.73 -16.22
N HIS A 230 10.04 -10.41 -17.19
CA HIS A 230 10.49 -11.72 -17.66
C HIS A 230 11.86 -11.71 -18.35
N GLN A 231 12.31 -10.57 -18.86
CA GLN A 231 13.64 -10.40 -19.44
C GLN A 231 14.72 -10.10 -18.40
N PHE A 232 14.34 -9.70 -17.18
CA PHE A 232 15.29 -9.35 -16.14
C PHE A 232 15.80 -10.60 -15.42
N LYS A 233 17.09 -10.93 -15.59
CA LYS A 233 17.73 -12.17 -15.10
C LYS A 233 19.05 -11.90 -14.39
N SER A 234 19.06 -11.00 -13.41
CA SER A 234 20.25 -10.62 -12.66
C SER A 234 20.10 -10.98 -11.18
N ALA A 235 20.66 -12.13 -10.79
CA ALA A 235 20.53 -12.65 -9.42
C ALA A 235 20.91 -11.59 -8.36
N PRO A 236 20.13 -11.45 -7.26
CA PRO A 236 19.00 -12.30 -6.87
C PRO A 236 17.66 -11.95 -7.55
N PHE A 237 17.64 -10.98 -8.48
CA PHE A 237 16.43 -10.58 -9.19
C PHE A 237 16.21 -11.45 -10.43
N ASP A 238 15.18 -12.29 -10.34
CA ASP A 238 14.66 -13.09 -11.44
C ASP A 238 13.14 -13.07 -11.30
N PHE A 239 12.43 -12.61 -12.34
CA PHE A 239 10.98 -12.38 -12.29
C PHE A 239 10.29 -13.11 -13.44
N GLY A 240 9.81 -14.33 -13.23
CA GLY A 240 9.12 -15.16 -14.23
C GLY A 240 7.63 -15.41 -13.97
N ALA A 241 7.12 -15.05 -12.79
CA ALA A 241 5.76 -15.35 -12.36
C ALA A 241 4.76 -14.21 -12.64
N TYR A 242 5.19 -13.12 -13.28
CA TYR A 242 4.32 -11.97 -13.54
C TYR A 242 3.31 -12.23 -14.66
N ARG A 243 2.10 -11.68 -14.52
CA ARG A 243 1.05 -11.74 -15.53
C ARG A 243 0.17 -10.51 -15.54
N LYS A 244 -0.37 -10.19 -16.71
CA LYS A 244 -1.49 -9.25 -16.82
C LYS A 244 -2.79 -9.97 -16.48
N THR A 245 -3.63 -9.32 -15.67
CA THR A 245 -4.96 -9.82 -15.29
C THR A 245 -6.07 -8.90 -15.80
N GLN A 246 -7.31 -9.36 -15.67
CA GLN A 246 -8.53 -8.66 -16.09
C GLN A 246 -9.24 -7.88 -14.97
N SER A 247 -8.77 -7.98 -13.71
CA SER A 247 -9.39 -7.36 -12.53
C SER A 247 -8.48 -7.49 -11.30
N TYR A 248 -9.02 -7.26 -10.11
CA TYR A 248 -8.34 -7.39 -8.82
C TYR A 248 -8.48 -8.78 -8.19
N SER A 249 -7.49 -9.17 -7.39
CA SER A 249 -7.45 -10.43 -6.65
C SER A 249 -8.34 -10.37 -5.42
N ASN A 250 -9.06 -11.45 -5.13
CA ASN A 250 -9.87 -11.56 -3.92
C ASN A 250 -8.98 -11.74 -2.69
N THR A 251 -8.65 -10.66 -1.99
CA THR A 251 -7.72 -10.75 -0.86
C THR A 251 -8.39 -11.32 0.39
N PRO A 252 -7.75 -12.23 1.14
CA PRO A 252 -8.21 -12.63 2.47
C PRO A 252 -8.51 -11.44 3.39
N THR A 253 -9.50 -11.58 4.29
CA THR A 253 -9.93 -10.53 5.25
C THR A 253 -9.38 -10.71 6.67
N ASP A 254 -8.25 -11.40 6.81
CA ASP A 254 -7.53 -11.48 8.08
C ASP A 254 -7.05 -10.10 8.54
N GLY A 255 -7.29 -9.78 9.80
CA GLY A 255 -7.01 -8.48 10.40
C GLY A 255 -7.74 -7.32 9.73
N ILE A 256 -8.89 -7.56 9.08
CA ILE A 256 -9.62 -6.53 8.30
C ILE A 256 -9.98 -5.29 9.12
N TRP A 257 -10.17 -5.45 10.42
CA TRP A 257 -10.46 -4.33 11.31
C TRP A 257 -9.35 -3.27 11.30
N LEU A 258 -8.09 -3.67 11.07
CA LEU A 258 -6.93 -2.76 11.08
C LEU A 258 -6.43 -2.41 9.67
N ARG A 259 -7.30 -2.52 8.65
CA ARG A 259 -6.93 -2.35 7.24
C ARG A 259 -7.61 -1.18 6.54
N ALA A 260 -8.18 -0.26 7.31
CA ALA A 260 -8.72 0.97 6.76
C ALA A 260 -7.61 1.91 6.25
N PRO A 261 -7.90 2.73 5.24
CA PRO A 261 -9.11 2.72 4.41
C PRO A 261 -9.21 1.49 3.48
N TYR A 262 -10.42 1.16 3.05
CA TYR A 262 -10.74 -0.05 2.30
C TYR A 262 -10.72 0.14 0.78
N LEU A 263 -10.74 -1.00 0.07
CA LEU A 263 -10.44 -1.18 -1.37
C LEU A 263 -8.95 -1.01 -1.70
N HIS A 264 -8.57 -1.42 -2.92
CA HIS A 264 -7.17 -1.43 -3.37
C HIS A 264 -6.51 -0.04 -3.37
N ASN A 265 -7.31 1.03 -3.46
CA ASN A 265 -6.86 2.41 -3.48
C ASN A 265 -7.19 3.16 -2.19
N GLY A 266 -7.75 2.48 -1.18
CA GLY A 266 -8.10 3.09 0.11
C GLY A 266 -9.09 4.25 -0.03
N SER A 267 -10.07 4.11 -0.91
CA SER A 267 -11.06 5.15 -1.25
C SER A 267 -12.32 5.11 -0.40
N VAL A 268 -12.43 4.13 0.51
CA VAL A 268 -13.58 3.95 1.40
C VAL A 268 -13.12 3.95 2.86
N PRO A 269 -13.54 4.90 3.70
CA PRO A 269 -12.84 5.15 4.96
C PRO A 269 -13.11 4.14 6.08
N THR A 270 -14.30 3.54 6.13
CA THR A 270 -14.71 2.62 7.21
C THR A 270 -15.37 1.35 6.66
N LEU A 271 -15.46 0.29 7.46
CA LEU A 271 -16.24 -0.90 7.06
C LEU A 271 -17.72 -0.58 6.89
N TRP A 272 -18.23 0.33 7.72
CA TRP A 272 -19.59 0.82 7.56
C TRP A 272 -19.82 1.41 6.17
N ASP A 273 -18.93 2.29 5.71
CA ASP A 273 -19.00 2.89 4.37
C ASP A 273 -18.84 1.84 3.26
N LEU A 274 -17.99 0.83 3.46
CA LEU A 274 -17.80 -0.25 2.48
C LEU A 274 -19.10 -1.03 2.24
N LEU A 275 -19.87 -1.25 3.29
CA LEU A 275 -21.18 -1.91 3.24
C LEU A 275 -22.31 -0.96 2.80
N GLN A 276 -22.05 0.31 2.53
CA GLN A 276 -23.02 1.19 1.87
C GLN A 276 -22.95 1.04 0.35
N LYS A 277 -24.08 1.32 -0.29
CA LYS A 277 -24.14 1.44 -1.75
C LYS A 277 -23.14 2.53 -2.20
N PRO A 278 -22.42 2.35 -3.32
CA PRO A 278 -21.36 3.27 -3.75
C PRO A 278 -21.79 4.75 -3.85
N GLU A 279 -23.06 5.02 -4.10
CA GLU A 279 -23.63 6.36 -4.21
C GLU A 279 -23.68 7.08 -2.85
N HIS A 280 -23.76 6.31 -1.75
CA HIS A 280 -23.82 6.83 -0.38
C HIS A 280 -22.45 6.89 0.31
N ARG A 281 -21.39 6.40 -0.33
CA ARG A 281 -20.02 6.45 0.23
C ARG A 281 -19.48 7.89 0.22
N PRO A 282 -18.69 8.29 1.23
CA PRO A 282 -18.10 9.63 1.29
C PRO A 282 -17.33 9.99 0.01
N LYS A 283 -17.67 11.13 -0.60
CA LYS A 283 -16.98 11.61 -1.81
C LYS A 283 -15.66 12.31 -1.51
N VAL A 284 -15.59 12.93 -0.34
CA VAL A 284 -14.40 13.60 0.19
C VAL A 284 -14.27 13.24 1.66
N PHE A 285 -13.05 12.92 2.10
CA PHE A 285 -12.73 12.65 3.50
C PHE A 285 -11.24 12.93 3.74
N TYR A 286 -10.78 12.98 4.99
CA TYR A 286 -9.36 13.22 5.30
C TYR A 286 -8.62 11.95 5.70
N ARG A 287 -7.40 11.77 5.17
CA ARG A 287 -6.49 10.66 5.45
C ARG A 287 -5.31 11.10 6.30
N GLY A 288 -4.66 10.13 6.96
CA GLY A 288 -3.51 10.34 7.85
C GLY A 288 -3.88 10.49 9.32
N SER A 289 -5.13 10.19 9.69
CA SER A 289 -5.55 10.23 11.08
C SER A 289 -4.98 9.04 11.86
N SER A 290 -4.44 9.29 13.04
CA SER A 290 -4.00 8.24 13.99
C SER A 290 -5.09 7.84 14.98
N VAL A 291 -6.29 8.41 14.87
CA VAL A 291 -7.43 8.12 15.75
C VAL A 291 -8.34 7.11 15.07
N PHE A 292 -8.51 5.97 15.71
CA PHE A 292 -9.29 4.85 15.21
C PHE A 292 -10.77 4.99 15.59
N ASP A 293 -11.66 4.92 14.61
CA ASP A 293 -13.10 4.83 14.80
C ASP A 293 -13.48 3.37 15.08
N ARG A 294 -13.88 3.11 16.32
CA ARG A 294 -14.19 1.76 16.81
C ARG A 294 -15.60 1.29 16.41
N GLU A 295 -16.49 2.23 16.13
CA GLU A 295 -17.87 1.96 15.77
C GLU A 295 -17.93 1.56 14.31
N HIS A 296 -17.54 2.47 13.41
CA HIS A 296 -17.58 2.24 11.97
C HIS A 296 -16.42 1.37 11.45
N VAL A 297 -15.39 1.14 12.29
CA VAL A 297 -14.17 0.39 12.00
C VAL A 297 -13.37 1.05 10.87
N GLY A 298 -12.53 1.99 11.25
CA GLY A 298 -11.61 2.70 10.37
C GLY A 298 -10.87 3.80 11.10
N PHE A 299 -10.50 4.87 10.41
CA PHE A 299 -9.91 6.05 11.03
C PHE A 299 -10.89 7.22 11.00
N VAL A 300 -10.84 8.07 12.03
CA VAL A 300 -11.62 9.31 12.06
C VAL A 300 -11.17 10.20 10.92
N THR A 301 -12.10 10.57 10.04
CA THR A 301 -11.79 11.22 8.77
C THR A 301 -12.08 12.72 8.72
N ALA A 302 -12.60 13.32 9.79
CA ALA A 302 -12.82 14.76 9.93
C ALA A 302 -13.09 15.13 11.39
N GLY A 303 -13.07 16.43 11.67
CA GLY A 303 -13.47 16.99 12.97
C GLY A 303 -12.31 17.22 13.95
N PRO A 304 -12.61 17.76 15.14
CA PRO A 304 -11.61 18.15 16.13
C PRO A 304 -10.83 16.95 16.71
N GLU A 305 -11.39 15.75 16.59
CA GLU A 305 -10.80 14.51 17.09
C GLU A 305 -9.60 14.04 16.25
N THR A 306 -9.46 14.52 15.00
CA THR A 306 -8.42 14.08 14.08
C THR A 306 -7.02 14.44 14.59
N LYS A 307 -6.10 13.46 14.64
CA LYS A 307 -4.70 13.63 15.07
C LYS A 307 -3.74 12.93 14.10
N GLY A 308 -2.43 13.18 14.24
CA GLY A 308 -1.41 12.40 13.51
C GLY A 308 -1.16 12.81 12.06
N GLY A 309 -1.62 13.99 11.63
CA GLY A 309 -1.47 14.45 10.24
C GLY A 309 -2.67 14.17 9.34
N GLY A 310 -3.85 13.93 9.93
CA GLY A 310 -5.14 13.69 9.25
C GLY A 310 -5.72 14.89 8.48
N THR A 311 -4.88 15.65 7.79
CA THR A 311 -5.25 16.87 7.06
C THR A 311 -5.21 16.67 5.54
N PHE A 312 -4.79 15.50 5.06
CA PHE A 312 -4.78 15.21 3.62
C PHE A 312 -6.20 15.00 3.12
N LYS A 313 -6.71 15.96 2.33
CA LYS A 313 -8.04 15.88 1.71
C LYS A 313 -8.02 14.86 0.57
N PHE A 314 -8.68 13.73 0.77
CA PHE A 314 -8.87 12.71 -0.25
C PHE A 314 -10.16 12.98 -1.03
N ASP A 315 -10.05 13.10 -2.35
CA ASP A 315 -11.18 13.29 -3.26
C ASP A 315 -11.32 12.07 -4.19
N THR A 316 -12.47 11.41 -4.07
CA THR A 316 -12.83 10.20 -4.82
C THR A 316 -13.22 10.49 -6.28
N GLY A 317 -13.41 11.75 -6.64
CA GLY A 317 -13.66 12.20 -8.01
C GLY A 317 -12.39 12.27 -8.86
N LEU A 318 -11.21 12.22 -8.23
CA LEU A 318 -9.93 12.22 -8.96
C LEU A 318 -9.64 10.84 -9.58
N PRO A 319 -8.94 10.78 -10.73
CA PRO A 319 -8.43 9.53 -11.30
C PRO A 319 -7.62 8.72 -10.27
N GLY A 320 -7.76 7.40 -10.26
CA GLY A 320 -7.13 6.49 -9.30
C GLY A 320 -7.76 6.47 -7.91
N ASN A 321 -8.73 7.35 -7.62
CA ASN A 321 -9.32 7.50 -6.29
C ASN A 321 -10.79 7.06 -6.22
N ARG A 322 -11.37 6.50 -7.29
CA ARG A 322 -12.80 6.16 -7.31
C ARG A 322 -13.13 5.16 -6.20
N ASN A 323 -14.24 5.44 -5.50
CA ASN A 323 -14.78 4.61 -4.42
C ASN A 323 -15.95 3.72 -4.88
N THR A 324 -16.03 3.44 -6.18
CA THR A 324 -17.08 2.64 -6.81
C THR A 324 -16.81 1.14 -6.70
N GLY A 325 -17.80 0.33 -7.06
CA GLY A 325 -17.64 -1.12 -7.14
C GLY A 325 -17.66 -1.83 -5.80
N HIS A 326 -17.44 -3.15 -5.85
CA HIS A 326 -17.56 -4.05 -4.72
C HIS A 326 -18.89 -3.83 -3.97
N ALA A 327 -20.00 -3.99 -4.69
CA ALA A 327 -21.36 -3.77 -4.15
C ALA A 327 -21.89 -4.97 -3.33
N TYR A 328 -21.03 -5.89 -2.92
CA TYR A 328 -21.37 -7.05 -2.10
C TYR A 328 -21.73 -6.63 -0.67
N GLY A 329 -22.78 -7.23 -0.10
CA GLY A 329 -23.27 -6.90 1.26
C GLY A 329 -24.01 -5.56 1.38
N THR A 330 -24.15 -4.80 0.28
CA THR A 330 -24.78 -3.46 0.33
C THR A 330 -26.29 -3.48 0.50
N ASP A 331 -26.94 -4.59 0.13
CA ASP A 331 -28.38 -4.80 0.28
C ASP A 331 -28.78 -5.41 1.64
N LEU A 332 -27.81 -5.72 2.51
CA LEU A 332 -28.09 -6.08 3.90
C LEU A 332 -28.77 -4.91 4.63
N THR A 333 -29.63 -5.23 5.59
CA THR A 333 -30.17 -4.22 6.51
C THR A 333 -29.06 -3.64 7.38
N ASP A 334 -29.27 -2.44 7.92
CA ASP A 334 -28.29 -1.80 8.79
C ASP A 334 -27.96 -2.64 10.04
N SER A 335 -28.95 -3.34 10.60
CA SER A 335 -28.72 -4.26 11.71
C SER A 335 -27.80 -5.43 11.33
N GLU A 336 -28.01 -6.01 10.14
CA GLU A 336 -27.16 -7.09 9.63
C GLU A 336 -25.74 -6.59 9.31
N LYS A 337 -25.60 -5.37 8.77
CA LYS A 337 -24.29 -4.74 8.56
C LYS A 337 -23.54 -4.56 9.89
N TRP A 338 -24.22 -4.13 10.95
CA TRP A 338 -23.60 -4.01 12.27
C TRP A 338 -23.20 -5.37 12.86
N ASP A 339 -24.03 -6.39 12.70
CA ASP A 339 -23.67 -7.76 13.12
C ASP A 339 -22.44 -8.27 12.35
N LEU A 340 -22.42 -8.05 11.03
CA LEU A 340 -21.31 -8.42 10.16
C LEU A 340 -20.01 -7.68 10.52
N ILE A 341 -20.09 -6.37 10.81
CA ILE A 341 -18.95 -5.57 11.28
C ILE A 341 -18.44 -6.11 12.62
N GLU A 342 -19.33 -6.45 13.55
CA GLU A 342 -18.94 -7.03 14.84
C GLU A 342 -18.16 -8.33 14.66
N TYR A 343 -18.59 -9.20 13.73
CA TYR A 343 -17.82 -10.38 13.36
C TYR A 343 -16.49 -10.04 12.69
N MET A 344 -16.44 -9.07 11.77
CA MET A 344 -15.20 -8.67 11.09
C MET A 344 -14.13 -8.10 12.04
N LYS A 345 -14.52 -7.60 13.23
CA LYS A 345 -13.58 -7.24 14.31
C LYS A 345 -12.83 -8.46 14.88
N THR A 346 -13.34 -9.68 14.71
CA THR A 346 -12.73 -10.92 15.18
C THR A 346 -11.67 -11.51 14.23
N LEU A 347 -11.65 -11.05 12.97
CA LEU A 347 -10.86 -11.62 11.88
C LEU A 347 -9.40 -11.15 11.83
#